data_AF-A0A0Q5V0H3-F1
#
_entry.id   AF-A0A0Q5V0H3-F1
#
_cell.length_a   1.000
_cell.length_b   1.000
_cell.length_c   1.000
_cell.angle_alpha   90.00
_cell.angle_beta   90.00
_cell.angle_gamma   90.00
#
_symmetry.space_group_name_H-M   'P 1'
#
loop_
_entity.id
_entity.type
_entity.pdbx_description
1 polymer ?
#
loop_
_entity_poly.entity_id
_entity_poly.type
_entity_poly.pdbx_seq_one_letter_code
_entity_poly.pdbx_strand_id
1 'polypeptide(L)'
;MLKSLMVGCLLVLGGLSAASAQDVPTAQAVARRDAAGVTVHYRLPAPVRRAVFANRDTIRDLWTVTTPGLTLTDGAVAGDAPFDSFDLQIRPDAAEVDRVYMGLSTAGDGRVIYGPGLMIQGTRTVLSVETAPGEDSLPQSGQIDGYSYVGPAADVTQDGAASLAIGSNVPPELAQTLRQTFFGALEFYHDRLGLDLSFRPTLVGSIDSPGPYGFRGDVTDTGLISVRFHGDTWREEIDLVGPFVWHEAFHLWNGHGIGLREGDQVPWLHEGGAEYAAVVGSVSTGGMSEATARTNLIRRVNGCRRVLGARDMDPARLRSGNGPYDCGVLIQWLADLEARKAGTGDVFTLWRAMLTAARTSPDGYGVSDFRALLQPDSAVAGLLDGPGATRWATIKARLAELGVTIENQPQDKDFMGAALFHVGGRNCRSSYGFFDDPGALKLDGAECGALSGEPIIDTVEGQNPQTAGRAMFDAVQARCAQGLTVRYATRDGRILEAVCDRPLETPEVWAIADAPALAIQAESARLL
;
A
#
# COMPACT_ATOMS: atom_id res chain seq x y z
N MET A 1 -50.08 -68.40 2.56
CA MET A 1 -50.20 -68.34 1.09
C MET A 1 -49.50 -67.08 0.61
N LEU A 2 -48.56 -67.23 -0.34
CA LEU A 2 -47.93 -66.18 -1.17
C LEU A 2 -47.06 -65.13 -0.44
N LYS A 3 -45.93 -64.68 -0.96
CA LYS A 3 -45.00 -65.06 -2.05
C LYS A 3 -43.81 -64.11 -1.89
N SER A 4 -42.59 -64.62 -2.02
CA SER A 4 -41.37 -63.82 -2.13
C SER A 4 -41.46 -62.78 -3.27
N LEU A 5 -40.95 -61.57 -3.05
CA LEU A 5 -40.63 -60.63 -4.13
C LEU A 5 -39.15 -60.23 -4.02
N MET A 6 -38.34 -60.76 -4.93
CA MET A 6 -37.05 -60.21 -5.32
C MET A 6 -37.28 -58.84 -5.97
N VAL A 7 -36.59 -57.81 -5.48
CA VAL A 7 -36.44 -56.54 -6.21
C VAL A 7 -35.02 -56.52 -6.77
N GLY A 8 -34.92 -56.62 -8.10
CA GLY A 8 -33.69 -56.44 -8.84
C GLY A 8 -33.30 -54.97 -8.88
N CYS A 9 -32.07 -54.67 -8.48
CA CYS A 9 -31.48 -53.34 -8.61
C CYS A 9 -30.90 -53.20 -10.02
N LEU A 10 -31.58 -52.44 -10.89
CA LEU A 10 -31.03 -52.02 -12.19
C LEU A 10 -30.01 -50.89 -11.94
N LEU A 11 -28.73 -51.18 -12.19
CA LEU A 11 -27.69 -50.18 -12.36
C LEU A 11 -27.92 -49.44 -13.69
N VAL A 12 -28.45 -48.22 -13.61
CA VAL A 12 -28.40 -47.27 -14.73
C VAL A 12 -27.04 -46.57 -14.66
N LEU A 13 -26.10 -47.03 -15.48
CA LEU A 13 -24.86 -46.30 -15.80
C LEU A 13 -25.26 -45.06 -16.63
N GLY A 14 -25.62 -43.98 -15.94
CA GLY A 14 -25.72 -42.65 -16.53
C GLY A 14 -24.32 -42.17 -16.89
N GLY A 15 -23.97 -42.23 -18.18
CA GLY A 15 -22.76 -41.60 -18.70
C GLY A 15 -22.82 -40.10 -18.46
N LEU A 16 -22.11 -39.63 -17.43
CA LEU A 16 -21.75 -38.23 -17.31
C LEU A 16 -20.83 -37.91 -18.48
N SER A 17 -21.42 -37.32 -19.52
CA SER A 17 -20.65 -36.68 -20.58
C SER A 17 -19.86 -35.56 -19.92
N ALA A 18 -18.54 -35.70 -19.89
CA ALA A 18 -17.65 -34.61 -19.54
C ALA A 18 -18.02 -33.44 -20.44
N ALA A 19 -18.54 -32.36 -19.84
CA ALA A 19 -18.69 -31.10 -20.55
C ALA A 19 -17.30 -30.72 -21.07
N SER A 20 -17.11 -30.81 -22.38
CA SER A 20 -15.95 -30.25 -23.05
C SER A 20 -15.83 -28.80 -22.59
N ALA A 21 -14.71 -28.44 -21.96
CA ALA A 21 -14.35 -27.05 -21.74
C ALA A 21 -14.53 -26.33 -23.08
N GLN A 22 -15.55 -25.48 -23.19
CA GLN A 22 -15.73 -24.67 -24.39
C GLN A 22 -14.51 -23.78 -24.49
N ASP A 23 -13.75 -23.91 -25.58
CA ASP A 23 -12.62 -23.02 -25.87
C ASP A 23 -13.15 -21.58 -25.84
N VAL A 24 -12.71 -20.82 -24.84
CA VAL A 24 -13.07 -19.41 -24.73
C VAL A 24 -12.48 -18.70 -25.96
N PRO A 25 -13.30 -18.00 -26.77
CA PRO A 25 -12.81 -17.26 -27.92
C PRO A 25 -11.66 -16.33 -27.53
N THR A 26 -10.66 -16.16 -28.41
CA THR A 26 -9.45 -15.37 -28.12
C THR A 26 -9.34 -14.17 -29.04
N ALA A 27 -9.22 -12.97 -28.45
CA ALA A 27 -8.82 -11.75 -29.13
C ALA A 27 -7.29 -11.59 -29.04
N GLN A 28 -6.69 -11.16 -30.16
CA GLN A 28 -5.27 -10.84 -30.24
C GLN A 28 -5.12 -9.31 -30.24
N ALA A 29 -4.25 -8.79 -29.40
CA ALA A 29 -3.87 -7.39 -29.33
C ALA A 29 -2.36 -7.26 -29.52
N VAL A 30 -1.92 -6.42 -30.45
CA VAL A 30 -0.50 -6.17 -30.71
C VAL A 30 -0.22 -4.69 -30.45
N ALA A 31 0.56 -4.39 -29.42
CA ALA A 31 0.97 -3.05 -29.06
C ALA A 31 2.31 -2.68 -29.72
N ARG A 32 2.39 -1.46 -30.23
CA ARG A 32 3.62 -0.89 -30.78
C ARG A 32 3.78 0.55 -30.31
N ARG A 33 4.99 0.90 -29.83
CA ARG A 33 5.32 2.27 -29.44
C ARG A 33 5.41 3.17 -30.68
N ASP A 34 4.90 4.39 -30.54
CA ASP A 34 5.11 5.48 -31.49
C ASP A 34 5.49 6.78 -30.74
N ALA A 35 5.71 7.87 -31.47
CA ALA A 35 6.13 9.14 -30.87
C ALA A 35 5.06 9.74 -29.92
N ALA A 36 3.78 9.51 -30.20
CA ALA A 36 2.66 10.06 -29.45
C ALA A 36 2.22 9.18 -28.26
N GLY A 37 2.56 7.88 -28.28
CA GLY A 37 2.14 6.92 -27.26
C GLY A 37 2.34 5.48 -27.72
N VAL A 38 1.25 4.71 -27.70
CA VAL A 38 1.20 3.32 -28.15
C VAL A 38 -0.02 3.13 -29.06
N THR A 39 0.19 2.46 -30.19
CA THR A 39 -0.89 1.97 -31.04
C THR A 39 -1.11 0.48 -30.74
N VAL A 40 -2.37 0.07 -30.57
CA VAL A 40 -2.76 -1.32 -30.31
C VAL A 40 -3.67 -1.80 -31.43
N HIS A 41 -3.22 -2.83 -32.15
CA HIS A 41 -3.97 -3.49 -33.22
C HIS A 41 -4.73 -4.70 -32.67
N TYR A 42 -6.05 -4.68 -32.75
CA TYR A 42 -6.91 -5.77 -32.32
C TYR A 42 -7.38 -6.65 -33.48
N ARG A 43 -7.39 -7.96 -33.24
CA ARG A 43 -8.13 -8.96 -34.02
C ARG A 43 -9.04 -9.75 -33.08
N LEU A 44 -10.33 -9.68 -33.33
CA LEU A 44 -11.39 -10.34 -32.57
C LEU A 44 -11.66 -11.74 -33.14
N PRO A 45 -12.15 -12.69 -32.31
CA PRO A 45 -12.40 -14.06 -32.76
C PRO A 45 -13.60 -14.19 -33.72
N ALA A 46 -14.49 -13.19 -33.75
CA ALA A 46 -15.62 -13.11 -34.66
C ALA A 46 -16.02 -11.64 -34.88
N PRO A 47 -16.70 -11.31 -35.99
CA PRO A 47 -17.26 -9.98 -36.19
C PRO A 47 -18.29 -9.62 -35.10
N VAL A 48 -18.13 -8.46 -34.49
CA VAL A 48 -19.03 -7.89 -33.47
C VAL A 48 -19.45 -6.49 -33.87
N ARG A 49 -20.55 -5.99 -33.30
CA ARG A 49 -20.93 -4.57 -33.42
C ARG A 49 -20.41 -3.72 -32.27
N ARG A 50 -19.99 -4.36 -31.19
CA ARG A 50 -19.53 -3.73 -29.96
C ARG A 50 -18.53 -4.64 -29.26
N ALA A 51 -17.36 -4.09 -28.92
CA ALA A 51 -16.35 -4.72 -28.08
C ALA A 51 -16.18 -3.87 -26.81
N VAL A 52 -16.44 -4.44 -25.64
CA VAL A 52 -16.40 -3.72 -24.36
C VAL A 52 -15.13 -4.08 -23.61
N PHE A 53 -14.38 -3.11 -23.09
CA PHE A 53 -13.25 -3.39 -22.22
C PHE A 53 -13.71 -3.91 -20.86
N ALA A 54 -13.06 -4.96 -20.35
CA ALA A 54 -13.48 -5.67 -19.15
C ALA A 54 -13.18 -4.88 -17.87
N ASN A 55 -12.00 -4.26 -17.80
CA ASN A 55 -11.57 -3.49 -16.63
C ASN A 55 -12.16 -2.08 -16.65
N ARG A 56 -13.00 -1.75 -15.66
CA ARG A 56 -13.64 -0.42 -15.56
C ARG A 56 -12.76 0.62 -14.87
N ASP A 57 -11.82 0.17 -14.06
CA ASP A 57 -10.96 1.01 -13.22
C ASP A 57 -9.68 1.37 -13.98
N THR A 58 -9.80 1.81 -15.23
CA THR A 58 -8.69 2.26 -16.06
C THR A 58 -9.04 3.58 -16.73
N ILE A 59 -8.12 4.54 -16.66
CA ILE A 59 -8.23 5.84 -17.33
C ILE A 59 -8.21 5.62 -18.85
N ARG A 60 -9.19 6.17 -19.57
CA ARG A 60 -9.32 6.04 -21.03
C ARG A 60 -9.59 7.37 -21.75
N ASP A 61 -9.39 8.49 -21.07
CA ASP A 61 -9.74 9.82 -21.58
C ASP A 61 -8.96 10.19 -22.85
N LEU A 62 -7.75 9.63 -23.00
CA LEU A 62 -6.86 9.89 -24.13
C LEU A 62 -6.72 8.68 -25.07
N TRP A 63 -7.69 7.77 -25.04
CA TRP A 63 -7.76 6.64 -25.95
C TRP A 63 -8.60 7.03 -27.18
N THR A 64 -8.16 6.63 -28.37
CA THR A 64 -8.86 6.97 -29.61
C THR A 64 -8.85 5.77 -30.55
N VAL A 65 -10.02 5.36 -31.04
CA VAL A 65 -10.10 4.36 -32.11
C VAL A 65 -9.81 5.06 -33.43
N THR A 66 -8.82 4.56 -34.16
CA THR A 66 -8.36 5.15 -35.43
C THR A 66 -8.94 4.44 -36.66
N THR A 67 -9.59 3.29 -36.47
CA THR A 67 -10.27 2.56 -37.55
C THR A 67 -11.50 3.33 -38.06
N PRO A 68 -11.62 3.61 -39.37
CA PRO A 68 -12.76 4.33 -39.92
C PRO A 68 -14.10 3.64 -39.64
N GLY A 69 -15.11 4.44 -39.26
CA GLY A 69 -16.47 3.95 -38.99
C GLY A 69 -16.67 3.34 -37.60
N LEU A 70 -15.63 3.31 -36.76
CA LEU A 70 -15.71 2.89 -35.37
C LEU A 70 -15.54 4.09 -34.42
N THR A 71 -16.10 3.97 -33.22
CA THR A 71 -16.03 4.97 -32.15
C THR A 71 -15.74 4.30 -30.81
N LEU A 72 -15.11 5.04 -29.88
CA LEU A 72 -14.90 4.63 -28.51
C LEU A 72 -15.74 5.51 -27.58
N THR A 73 -16.74 4.92 -26.93
CA THR A 73 -17.60 5.60 -25.95
C THR A 73 -17.89 4.67 -24.79
N ASP A 74 -17.83 5.18 -23.56
CA ASP A 74 -18.11 4.43 -22.32
C ASP A 74 -17.35 3.09 -22.22
N GLY A 75 -16.05 3.11 -22.56
CA GLY A 75 -15.21 1.91 -22.52
C GLY A 75 -15.58 0.84 -23.53
N ALA A 76 -16.27 1.18 -24.63
CA ALA A 76 -16.61 0.24 -25.68
C ALA A 76 -16.32 0.80 -27.07
N VAL A 77 -15.70 -0.04 -27.91
CA VAL A 77 -15.56 0.21 -29.34
C VAL A 77 -16.83 -0.25 -30.04
N ALA A 78 -17.46 0.61 -30.85
CA ALA A 78 -18.70 0.32 -31.54
C ALA A 78 -18.73 0.85 -32.97
N GLY A 79 -19.49 0.18 -33.85
CA GLY A 79 -19.70 0.57 -35.24
C GLY A 79 -21.05 0.14 -35.79
N ASP A 80 -21.51 0.84 -36.83
CA ASP A 80 -22.80 0.56 -37.49
C ASP A 80 -22.78 -0.73 -38.33
N ALA A 81 -21.60 -1.20 -38.73
CA ALA A 81 -21.38 -2.49 -39.37
C ALA A 81 -20.60 -3.41 -38.42
N PRO A 82 -20.79 -4.75 -38.48
CA PRO A 82 -19.94 -5.68 -37.75
C PRO A 82 -18.47 -5.53 -38.16
N PHE A 83 -17.57 -5.59 -37.19
CA PHE A 83 -16.12 -5.53 -37.36
C PHE A 83 -15.45 -6.64 -36.56
N ASP A 84 -14.35 -7.18 -37.06
CA ASP A 84 -13.52 -8.20 -36.39
C ASP A 84 -12.11 -7.70 -36.06
N SER A 85 -11.84 -6.42 -36.31
CA SER A 85 -10.56 -5.79 -36.06
C SER A 85 -10.75 -4.30 -35.84
N PHE A 86 -9.86 -3.70 -35.06
CA PHE A 86 -9.80 -2.26 -34.85
C PHE A 86 -8.42 -1.84 -34.33
N ASP A 87 -8.09 -0.58 -34.54
CA ASP A 87 -6.86 0.06 -34.11
C ASP A 87 -7.18 1.10 -33.04
N LEU A 88 -6.38 1.09 -31.99
CA LEU A 88 -6.52 1.96 -30.84
C LEU A 88 -5.22 2.74 -30.64
N GLN A 89 -5.27 4.06 -30.73
CA GLN A 89 -4.21 4.93 -30.26
C GLN A 89 -4.42 5.23 -28.78
N ILE A 90 -3.38 5.01 -27.98
CA ILE A 90 -3.34 5.33 -26.56
C ILE A 90 -2.23 6.36 -26.36
N ARG A 91 -2.56 7.49 -25.71
CA ARG A 91 -1.58 8.50 -25.30
C ARG A 91 -1.40 8.46 -23.78
N PRO A 92 -0.23 8.89 -23.26
CA PRO A 92 0.00 8.91 -21.81
C PRO A 92 -1.07 9.70 -21.08
N ASP A 93 -1.54 9.17 -19.96
CA ASP A 93 -2.58 9.81 -19.16
C ASP A 93 -2.10 11.13 -18.56
N ALA A 94 -2.99 12.12 -18.49
CA ALA A 94 -2.67 13.49 -18.08
C ALA A 94 -2.53 13.68 -16.55
N ALA A 95 -3.10 12.76 -15.77
CA ALA A 95 -3.05 12.75 -14.32
C ALA A 95 -3.28 11.33 -13.81
N GLU A 96 -2.54 10.93 -12.79
CA GLU A 96 -2.95 9.79 -11.98
C GLU A 96 -4.17 10.15 -11.13
N VAL A 97 -5.11 9.22 -11.01
CA VAL A 97 -6.34 9.38 -10.21
C VAL A 97 -6.36 8.29 -9.14
N ASP A 98 -6.77 8.65 -7.93
CA ASP A 98 -6.83 7.71 -6.82
C ASP A 98 -7.72 6.49 -7.17
N ARG A 99 -7.19 5.28 -6.92
CA ARG A 99 -7.86 3.99 -7.17
C ARG A 99 -8.26 3.68 -8.62
N VAL A 100 -7.73 4.41 -9.60
CA VAL A 100 -7.92 4.11 -11.04
C VAL A 100 -6.55 3.92 -11.69
N TYR A 101 -6.38 2.84 -12.44
CA TYR A 101 -5.11 2.55 -13.12
C TYR A 101 -4.89 3.48 -14.32
N MET A 102 -3.67 3.99 -14.46
CA MET A 102 -3.24 4.65 -15.70
C MET A 102 -3.18 3.61 -16.82
N GLY A 103 -3.89 3.84 -17.92
CA GLY A 103 -3.81 2.99 -19.10
C GLY A 103 -2.44 3.05 -19.76
N LEU A 104 -1.81 4.23 -19.74
CA LEU A 104 -0.47 4.46 -20.27
C LEU A 104 0.26 5.55 -19.48
N SER A 105 1.46 5.26 -18.99
CA SER A 105 2.36 6.25 -18.38
C SER A 105 3.70 6.33 -19.12
N THR A 106 4.46 7.38 -18.82
CA THR A 106 5.79 7.64 -19.40
C THR A 106 6.89 7.06 -18.50
N ALA A 107 8.00 6.65 -19.13
CA ALA A 107 9.24 6.28 -18.47
C ALA A 107 10.42 6.81 -19.31
N GLY A 108 10.70 8.10 -19.19
CA GLY A 108 11.56 8.82 -20.13
C GLY A 108 11.03 8.70 -21.55
N ASP A 109 11.88 8.23 -22.46
CA ASP A 109 11.48 7.96 -23.85
C ASP A 109 10.62 6.69 -24.01
N GLY A 110 10.56 5.83 -22.99
CA GLY A 110 9.72 4.63 -22.93
C GLY A 110 8.28 4.89 -22.51
N ARG A 111 7.47 3.83 -22.53
CA ARG A 111 6.06 3.80 -22.11
C ARG A 111 5.82 2.61 -21.19
N VAL A 112 4.90 2.77 -20.24
CA VAL A 112 4.41 1.67 -19.39
C VAL A 112 2.92 1.50 -19.65
N ILE A 113 2.55 0.38 -20.25
CA ILE A 113 1.17 0.02 -20.63
C ILE A 113 0.56 -0.80 -19.49
N TYR A 114 -0.67 -0.48 -19.08
CA TYR A 114 -1.45 -1.35 -18.19
C TYR A 114 -2.28 -2.35 -19.02
N GLY A 115 -1.76 -3.57 -19.16
CA GLY A 115 -2.37 -4.66 -19.93
C GLY A 115 -3.80 -5.01 -19.55
N PRO A 116 -4.18 -5.12 -18.26
CA PRO A 116 -5.55 -5.46 -17.88
C PRO A 116 -6.59 -4.46 -18.38
N GLY A 117 -6.20 -3.21 -18.61
CA GLY A 117 -7.03 -2.19 -19.26
C GLY A 117 -7.44 -2.54 -20.70
N LEU A 118 -6.70 -3.42 -21.37
CA LEU A 118 -6.88 -3.82 -22.76
C LEU A 118 -7.70 -5.10 -22.95
N MET A 119 -8.12 -5.75 -21.87
CA MET A 119 -8.95 -6.96 -21.92
C MET A 119 -10.34 -6.68 -22.48
N ILE A 120 -10.83 -7.55 -23.36
CA ILE A 120 -12.20 -7.49 -23.89
C ILE A 120 -13.14 -8.41 -23.10
N GLN A 121 -14.29 -7.89 -22.69
CA GLN A 121 -15.30 -8.63 -21.92
C GLN A 121 -15.80 -9.86 -22.68
N GLY A 122 -15.86 -11.01 -22.00
CA GLY A 122 -16.40 -12.26 -22.56
C GLY A 122 -15.48 -12.95 -23.57
N THR A 123 -14.23 -12.50 -23.70
CA THR A 123 -13.23 -13.08 -24.61
C THR A 123 -11.89 -13.15 -23.87
N ARG A 124 -11.09 -14.20 -24.11
CA ARG A 124 -9.70 -14.22 -23.65
C ARG A 124 -8.91 -13.21 -24.48
N THR A 125 -8.19 -12.30 -23.86
CA THR A 125 -7.31 -11.36 -24.61
C THR A 125 -5.87 -11.81 -24.45
N VAL A 126 -5.12 -11.83 -25.55
CA VAL A 126 -3.66 -12.00 -25.55
C VAL A 126 -3.06 -10.71 -26.05
N LEU A 127 -2.14 -10.13 -25.27
CA LEU A 127 -1.38 -8.94 -25.64
C LEU A 127 0.06 -9.35 -25.96
N SER A 128 0.58 -8.90 -27.10
CA SER A 128 2.00 -8.91 -27.42
C SER A 128 2.49 -7.49 -27.69
N VAL A 129 3.79 -7.27 -27.51
CA VAL A 129 4.46 -5.99 -27.82
C VAL A 129 5.43 -6.21 -28.95
N GLU A 130 5.30 -5.42 -30.02
CA GLU A 130 6.27 -5.36 -31.11
C GLU A 130 7.25 -4.22 -30.88
N THR A 131 8.54 -4.57 -30.78
CA THR A 131 9.64 -3.61 -30.57
C THR A 131 10.32 -3.24 -31.89
N ALA A 132 10.70 -1.98 -32.03
CA ALA A 132 11.58 -1.53 -33.11
C ALA A 132 13.06 -1.88 -32.82
N PRO A 133 13.97 -1.83 -33.82
CA PRO A 133 15.40 -1.98 -33.57
C PRO A 133 15.90 -0.96 -32.53
N GLY A 134 16.58 -1.45 -31.48
CA GLY A 134 17.06 -0.62 -30.36
C GLY A 134 16.04 -0.42 -29.24
N GLU A 135 14.86 -1.04 -29.32
CA GLU A 135 13.87 -1.09 -28.24
C GLU A 135 13.85 -2.45 -27.54
N ASP A 136 13.38 -2.46 -26.30
CA ASP A 136 13.07 -3.66 -25.51
C ASP A 136 11.65 -3.58 -24.92
N SER A 137 11.10 -4.73 -24.53
CA SER A 137 9.82 -4.86 -23.86
C SER A 137 9.96 -5.71 -22.61
N LEU A 138 9.45 -5.22 -21.47
CA LEU A 138 9.50 -5.93 -20.19
C LEU A 138 8.12 -5.97 -19.54
N PRO A 139 7.63 -7.12 -19.05
CA PRO A 139 8.20 -8.44 -19.25
C PRO A 139 8.04 -8.94 -20.70
N GLN A 140 8.75 -10.03 -21.03
CA GLN A 140 8.75 -10.61 -22.38
C GLN A 140 7.46 -11.42 -22.67
N SER A 141 6.69 -11.77 -21.65
CA SER A 141 5.42 -12.51 -21.76
C SER A 141 4.43 -12.09 -20.67
N GLY A 142 3.15 -12.42 -20.86
CA GLY A 142 2.10 -12.14 -19.87
C GLY A 142 1.67 -10.68 -19.84
N GLN A 143 1.96 -9.91 -20.90
CA GLN A 143 1.74 -8.47 -20.94
C GLN A 143 0.28 -8.06 -20.64
N ILE A 144 -0.68 -8.92 -20.95
CA ILE A 144 -2.11 -8.65 -20.67
C ILE A 144 -2.44 -8.70 -19.17
N ASP A 145 -1.66 -9.42 -18.37
CA ASP A 145 -1.94 -9.68 -16.95
C ASP A 145 -1.37 -8.60 -16.02
N GLY A 146 -0.66 -7.60 -16.55
CA GLY A 146 -0.03 -6.57 -15.74
C GLY A 146 0.53 -5.40 -16.52
N TYR A 147 1.52 -4.72 -15.94
CA TYR A 147 2.24 -3.66 -16.63
C TYR A 147 3.22 -4.22 -17.66
N SER A 148 3.49 -3.41 -18.69
CA SER A 148 4.55 -3.68 -19.67
C SER A 148 5.27 -2.40 -20.05
N TYR A 149 6.59 -2.36 -19.84
CA TYR A 149 7.48 -1.35 -20.40
C TYR A 149 7.73 -1.64 -21.89
N VAL A 150 7.72 -0.60 -22.72
CA VAL A 150 8.22 -0.61 -24.10
C VAL A 150 9.01 0.67 -24.36
N GLY A 151 10.28 0.56 -24.74
CA GLY A 151 11.14 1.73 -24.88
C GLY A 151 12.59 1.40 -25.23
N PRO A 152 13.51 2.38 -25.17
CA PRO A 152 14.90 2.18 -25.54
C PRO A 152 15.57 1.05 -24.74
N ALA A 153 16.22 0.11 -25.44
CA ALA A 153 16.98 -0.95 -24.79
C ALA A 153 18.16 -0.42 -23.96
N ALA A 154 18.63 0.79 -24.26
CA ALA A 154 19.68 1.47 -23.50
C ALA A 154 19.25 1.90 -22.08
N ASP A 155 17.95 2.04 -21.84
CA ASP A 155 17.38 2.37 -20.52
C ASP A 155 17.27 1.13 -19.62
N VAL A 156 17.46 -0.07 -20.20
CA VAL A 156 17.30 -1.36 -19.52
C VAL A 156 18.66 -1.85 -19.02
N THR A 157 18.76 -2.00 -17.71
CA THR A 157 19.83 -2.76 -17.05
C THR A 157 19.29 -4.15 -16.70
N GLN A 158 20.01 -5.20 -17.08
CA GLN A 158 19.71 -6.57 -16.65
C GLN A 158 20.85 -7.09 -15.76
N ASP A 159 20.48 -7.59 -14.58
CA ASP A 159 21.30 -8.49 -13.79
C ASP A 159 20.73 -9.91 -13.96
N GLY A 160 21.51 -10.98 -13.80
CA GLY A 160 21.13 -12.36 -14.13
C GLY A 160 19.73 -12.79 -13.66
N ALA A 161 19.26 -12.26 -12.52
CA ALA A 161 17.95 -12.58 -11.93
C ALA A 161 16.84 -11.54 -12.19
N ALA A 162 17.12 -10.30 -12.61
CA ALA A 162 16.10 -9.23 -12.68
C ALA A 162 16.42 -8.11 -13.68
N SER A 163 15.39 -7.37 -14.07
CA SER A 163 15.47 -6.26 -15.02
C SER A 163 15.13 -4.92 -14.36
N LEU A 164 15.78 -3.86 -14.78
CA LEU A 164 15.55 -2.50 -14.31
C LEU A 164 15.49 -1.56 -15.52
N ALA A 165 14.36 -0.90 -15.74
CA ALA A 165 14.21 0.15 -16.74
C ALA A 165 14.10 1.50 -16.03
N ILE A 166 15.06 2.40 -16.28
CA ILE A 166 15.04 3.75 -15.70
C ILE A 166 14.95 4.74 -16.85
N GLY A 167 13.92 5.58 -16.84
CA GLY A 167 13.76 6.62 -17.86
C GLY A 167 15.00 7.52 -17.95
N SER A 168 15.37 7.90 -19.18
CA SER A 168 16.54 8.74 -19.48
C SER A 168 16.58 10.10 -18.76
N ASN A 169 15.43 10.56 -18.27
CA ASN A 169 15.22 11.80 -17.53
C ASN A 169 15.35 11.65 -15.99
N VAL A 170 15.46 10.43 -15.46
CA VAL A 170 15.60 10.20 -14.02
C VAL A 170 16.99 10.66 -13.56
N PRO A 171 17.10 11.52 -12.52
CA PRO A 171 18.39 11.99 -12.02
C PRO A 171 19.31 10.84 -11.57
N PRO A 172 20.64 10.95 -11.75
CA PRO A 172 21.58 9.87 -11.40
C PRO A 172 21.48 9.39 -9.95
N GLU A 173 21.22 10.31 -9.01
CA GLU A 173 21.04 10.00 -7.58
C GLU A 173 19.84 9.06 -7.35
N LEU A 174 18.70 9.36 -7.96
CA LEU A 174 17.50 8.56 -7.86
C LEU A 174 17.66 7.23 -8.58
N ALA A 175 18.25 7.26 -9.77
CA ALA A 175 18.55 6.05 -10.54
C ALA A 175 19.47 5.09 -9.76
N GLN A 176 20.46 5.63 -9.05
CA GLN A 176 21.34 4.85 -8.19
C GLN A 176 20.58 4.24 -7.00
N THR A 177 19.75 5.03 -6.31
CA THR A 177 18.91 4.55 -5.20
C THR A 177 18.00 3.42 -5.66
N LEU A 178 17.22 3.62 -6.73
CA LEU A 178 16.34 2.60 -7.29
C LEU A 178 17.09 1.30 -7.61
N ARG A 179 18.26 1.41 -8.27
CA ARG A 179 19.09 0.27 -8.62
C ARG A 179 19.57 -0.50 -7.38
N GLN A 180 20.23 0.18 -6.46
CA GLN A 180 20.84 -0.44 -5.28
C GLN A 180 19.78 -1.09 -4.40
N THR A 181 18.68 -0.39 -4.19
CA THR A 181 17.59 -0.87 -3.35
C THR A 181 16.85 -2.04 -3.98
N PHE A 182 16.52 -1.97 -5.27
CA PHE A 182 15.79 -3.05 -5.94
C PHE A 182 16.58 -4.35 -5.93
N PHE A 183 17.83 -4.33 -6.37
CA PHE A 183 18.65 -5.54 -6.41
C PHE A 183 18.97 -6.07 -5.00
N GLY A 184 19.27 -5.19 -4.04
CA GLY A 184 19.47 -5.59 -2.64
C GLY A 184 18.21 -6.20 -2.02
N ALA A 185 17.02 -5.70 -2.38
CA ALA A 185 15.75 -6.24 -1.91
C ALA A 185 15.48 -7.64 -2.45
N LEU A 186 15.72 -7.85 -3.75
CA LEU A 186 15.56 -9.15 -4.37
C LEU A 186 16.50 -10.20 -3.77
N GLU A 187 17.79 -9.87 -3.62
CA GLU A 187 18.77 -10.77 -3.01
C GLU A 187 18.36 -11.15 -1.59
N PHE A 188 18.05 -10.15 -0.76
CA PHE A 188 17.69 -10.38 0.63
C PHE A 188 16.40 -11.20 0.78
N TYR A 189 15.33 -10.84 0.06
CA TYR A 189 14.07 -11.58 0.18
C TYR A 189 14.16 -12.98 -0.43
N HIS A 190 14.91 -13.17 -1.51
CA HIS A 190 15.20 -14.50 -2.04
C HIS A 190 15.88 -15.37 -0.97
N ASP A 191 16.95 -14.88 -0.34
CA ASP A 191 17.67 -15.58 0.71
C ASP A 191 16.80 -15.86 1.94
N ARG A 192 16.00 -14.89 2.39
CA ARG A 192 15.19 -15.03 3.61
C ARG A 192 13.95 -15.89 3.42
N LEU A 193 13.28 -15.79 2.28
CA LEU A 193 12.07 -16.54 2.00
C LEU A 193 12.38 -17.91 1.41
N GLY A 194 13.51 -18.09 0.71
CA GLY A 194 13.88 -19.37 0.09
C GLY A 194 12.86 -19.84 -0.96
N LEU A 195 12.20 -18.89 -1.63
CA LEU A 195 11.11 -19.12 -2.55
C LEU A 195 11.43 -18.48 -3.91
N ASP A 196 11.67 -19.33 -4.92
CA ASP A 196 11.92 -18.87 -6.29
C ASP A 196 10.67 -18.19 -6.87
N LEU A 197 10.88 -17.09 -7.59
CA LEU A 197 9.84 -16.43 -8.37
C LEU A 197 9.72 -17.13 -9.73
N SER A 198 8.48 -17.33 -10.20
CA SER A 198 8.20 -17.98 -11.49
C SER A 198 8.41 -17.05 -12.70
N PHE A 199 8.78 -15.81 -12.43
CA PHE A 199 8.98 -14.74 -13.38
C PHE A 199 10.29 -14.01 -13.09
N ARG A 200 10.73 -13.18 -14.04
CA ARG A 200 11.87 -12.29 -13.86
C ARG A 200 11.38 -10.95 -13.28
N PRO A 201 11.72 -10.61 -12.03
CA PRO A 201 11.34 -9.34 -11.45
C PRO A 201 11.81 -8.17 -12.32
N THR A 202 10.95 -7.19 -12.48
CA THR A 202 11.25 -5.97 -13.24
C THR A 202 10.87 -4.75 -12.42
N LEU A 203 11.76 -3.76 -12.32
CA LEU A 203 11.40 -2.43 -11.84
C LEU A 203 11.46 -1.42 -12.98
N VAL A 204 10.43 -0.57 -13.07
CA VAL A 204 10.40 0.59 -13.96
C VAL A 204 10.29 1.86 -13.11
N GLY A 205 11.20 2.80 -13.31
CA GLY A 205 11.22 4.09 -12.62
C GLY A 205 11.01 5.28 -13.57
N SER A 206 10.13 6.22 -13.21
CA SER A 206 9.89 7.45 -13.98
C SER A 206 9.61 8.69 -13.13
N ILE A 207 9.94 9.90 -13.61
CA ILE A 207 9.67 11.17 -12.91
C ILE A 207 8.63 12.07 -13.61
N ASP A 208 8.13 11.65 -14.78
CA ASP A 208 7.22 12.48 -15.61
C ASP A 208 5.75 12.15 -15.36
N SER A 209 5.45 11.28 -14.40
CA SER A 209 4.07 10.91 -14.14
C SER A 209 3.41 12.06 -13.36
N PRO A 210 2.24 12.55 -13.79
CA PRO A 210 1.46 13.52 -13.02
C PRO A 210 0.73 12.82 -11.86
N GLY A 211 0.74 13.38 -10.65
CA GLY A 211 0.07 12.78 -9.49
C GLY A 211 0.06 13.67 -8.25
N PRO A 212 -0.82 13.39 -7.26
CA PRO A 212 -1.00 14.23 -6.08
C PRO A 212 0.01 13.96 -4.95
N TYR A 213 0.78 12.88 -5.03
CA TYR A 213 1.73 12.43 -4.00
C TYR A 213 3.18 12.62 -4.47
N GLY A 214 4.16 12.48 -3.58
CA GLY A 214 5.59 12.55 -3.95
C GLY A 214 6.02 11.45 -4.91
N PHE A 215 5.57 10.23 -4.63
CA PHE A 215 5.76 9.06 -5.47
C PHE A 215 4.69 8.01 -5.17
N ARG A 216 4.50 7.10 -6.13
CA ARG A 216 3.62 5.93 -6.02
C ARG A 216 4.25 4.73 -6.72
N GLY A 217 3.85 3.54 -6.29
CA GLY A 217 4.25 2.26 -6.84
C GLY A 217 3.04 1.38 -6.99
N ASP A 218 3.14 0.45 -7.93
CA ASP A 218 2.24 -0.69 -8.04
C ASP A 218 3.06 -1.89 -8.48
N VAL A 219 2.62 -3.08 -8.10
CA VAL A 219 3.19 -4.34 -8.57
C VAL A 219 2.11 -5.20 -9.21
N THR A 220 2.35 -5.71 -10.40
CA THR A 220 1.38 -6.54 -11.15
C THR A 220 1.90 -7.93 -11.38
N ASP A 221 1.01 -8.95 -11.35
CA ASP A 221 1.27 -10.41 -11.42
C ASP A 221 2.30 -10.92 -12.44
N THR A 222 2.69 -10.08 -13.41
CA THR A 222 3.81 -10.30 -14.33
C THR A 222 5.19 -10.10 -13.69
N GLY A 223 5.27 -9.68 -12.43
CA GLY A 223 6.52 -9.39 -11.72
C GLY A 223 7.07 -7.99 -11.97
N LEU A 224 6.27 -7.09 -12.55
CA LEU A 224 6.67 -5.72 -12.82
C LEU A 224 6.22 -4.79 -11.69
N ILE A 225 7.19 -4.08 -11.11
CA ILE A 225 7.02 -2.93 -10.22
C ILE A 225 7.10 -1.66 -11.05
N SER A 226 6.07 -0.83 -11.03
CA SER A 226 6.09 0.50 -11.66
C SER A 226 6.17 1.58 -10.58
N VAL A 227 7.34 2.18 -10.37
CA VAL A 227 7.52 3.33 -9.47
C VAL A 227 7.49 4.63 -10.26
N ARG A 228 6.59 5.54 -9.85
CA ARG A 228 6.32 6.82 -10.49
C ARG A 228 6.57 7.93 -9.48
N PHE A 229 7.47 8.85 -9.82
CA PHE A 229 7.77 10.06 -9.06
C PHE A 229 7.05 11.24 -9.72
N HIS A 230 6.52 12.16 -8.91
CA HIS A 230 5.70 13.25 -9.39
C HIS A 230 6.37 14.59 -9.08
N GLY A 231 6.74 15.35 -10.11
CA GLY A 231 7.41 16.64 -9.94
C GLY A 231 8.73 16.53 -9.16
N ASP A 232 8.99 17.48 -8.26
CA ASP A 232 10.21 17.53 -7.43
C ASP A 232 9.96 17.21 -5.96
N THR A 233 8.72 16.92 -5.55
CA THR A 233 8.34 16.68 -4.14
C THR A 233 9.06 15.47 -3.55
N TRP A 234 9.34 14.44 -4.35
CA TRP A 234 10.12 13.28 -3.94
C TRP A 234 11.54 13.63 -3.44
N ARG A 235 12.10 14.78 -3.84
CA ARG A 235 13.44 15.21 -3.38
C ARG A 235 13.47 15.51 -1.89
N GLU A 236 12.36 16.02 -1.36
CA GLU A 236 12.19 16.28 0.08
C GLU A 236 12.03 14.96 0.88
N GLU A 237 11.69 13.88 0.16
CA GLU A 237 11.39 12.56 0.70
C GLU A 237 12.37 11.48 0.21
N ILE A 238 13.57 11.86 -0.26
CA ILE A 238 14.51 10.93 -0.89
C ILE A 238 14.89 9.75 0.02
N ASP A 239 14.95 9.99 1.33
CA ASP A 239 15.24 8.96 2.34
C ASP A 239 14.12 7.92 2.48
N LEU A 240 12.91 8.21 1.97
CA LEU A 240 11.77 7.29 1.95
C LEU A 240 11.73 6.42 0.69
N VAL A 241 12.44 6.81 -0.38
CA VAL A 241 12.43 6.08 -1.66
C VAL A 241 13.00 4.68 -1.53
N GLY A 242 14.09 4.51 -0.78
CA GLY A 242 14.67 3.19 -0.53
C GLY A 242 13.67 2.26 0.18
N PRO A 243 13.19 2.61 1.38
CA PRO A 243 12.15 1.82 2.07
C PRO A 243 10.92 1.54 1.21
N PHE A 244 10.51 2.49 0.38
CA PHE A 244 9.41 2.30 -0.57
C PHE A 244 9.70 1.21 -1.60
N VAL A 245 10.86 1.21 -2.25
CA VAL A 245 11.23 0.13 -3.19
C VAL A 245 11.34 -1.23 -2.49
N TRP A 246 11.80 -1.27 -1.24
CA TRP A 246 11.79 -2.50 -0.43
C TRP A 246 10.38 -3.02 -0.15
N HIS A 247 9.40 -2.13 0.04
CA HIS A 247 7.99 -2.47 0.22
C HIS A 247 7.44 -3.11 -1.06
N GLU A 248 7.59 -2.42 -2.19
CA GLU A 248 7.11 -2.93 -3.49
C GLU A 248 7.78 -4.25 -3.88
N ALA A 249 9.08 -4.40 -3.62
CA ALA A 249 9.79 -5.65 -3.89
C ALA A 249 9.23 -6.83 -3.08
N PHE A 250 8.72 -6.62 -1.86
CA PHE A 250 8.13 -7.68 -1.06
C PHE A 250 6.82 -8.21 -1.66
N HIS A 251 6.08 -7.36 -2.39
CA HIS A 251 4.85 -7.74 -3.07
C HIS A 251 5.03 -8.79 -4.17
N LEU A 252 6.25 -8.96 -4.67
CA LEU A 252 6.60 -10.06 -5.57
C LEU A 252 6.43 -11.44 -4.90
N TRP A 253 6.48 -11.52 -3.57
CA TRP A 253 6.24 -12.75 -2.81
C TRP A 253 4.86 -12.81 -2.16
N ASN A 254 4.32 -11.70 -1.65
CA ASN A 254 3.06 -11.70 -0.92
C ASN A 254 1.82 -11.22 -1.71
N GLY A 255 1.93 -10.95 -3.02
CA GLY A 255 0.77 -10.66 -3.88
C GLY A 255 0.71 -11.50 -5.15
N HIS A 256 1.85 -11.79 -5.77
CA HIS A 256 1.93 -12.33 -7.13
C HIS A 256 1.61 -13.81 -7.24
N GLY A 257 0.51 -14.14 -7.92
CA GLY A 257 0.09 -15.52 -8.16
C GLY A 257 -0.27 -16.30 -6.87
N ILE A 258 -0.20 -15.64 -5.71
CA ILE A 258 -0.62 -16.15 -4.42
C ILE A 258 -1.62 -15.14 -3.86
N GLY A 259 -2.90 -15.46 -4.00
CA GLY A 259 -3.97 -14.60 -3.52
C GLY A 259 -3.95 -14.45 -1.99
N LEU A 260 -4.35 -13.27 -1.52
CA LEU A 260 -4.81 -13.11 -0.15
C LEU A 260 -6.26 -13.59 -0.09
N ARG A 261 -6.53 -14.65 0.67
CA ARG A 261 -7.83 -15.35 0.73
C ARG A 261 -8.98 -14.40 1.05
N GLU A 262 -8.78 -13.48 1.98
CA GLU A 262 -9.78 -12.49 2.38
C GLU A 262 -9.69 -11.17 1.59
N GLY A 263 -8.76 -11.06 0.63
CA GLY A 263 -8.53 -9.87 -0.21
C GLY A 263 -8.47 -8.56 0.58
N ASP A 264 -9.14 -7.54 0.04
CA ASP A 264 -9.21 -6.18 0.63
C ASP A 264 -9.90 -6.11 2.01
N GLN A 265 -10.37 -7.24 2.56
CA GLN A 265 -10.90 -7.27 3.92
C GLN A 265 -9.81 -7.31 4.99
N VAL A 266 -8.57 -7.71 4.63
CA VAL A 266 -7.45 -7.81 5.57
C VAL A 266 -6.14 -7.22 5.01
N PRO A 267 -6.16 -6.00 4.44
CA PRO A 267 -4.99 -5.41 3.79
C PRO A 267 -3.83 -5.23 4.78
N TRP A 268 -4.09 -5.15 6.08
CA TRP A 268 -3.03 -5.10 7.11
C TRP A 268 -2.05 -6.28 7.06
N LEU A 269 -2.48 -7.46 6.58
CA LEU A 269 -1.61 -8.62 6.47
C LEU A 269 -0.68 -8.47 5.25
N HIS A 270 -1.19 -7.96 4.14
CA HIS A 270 -0.46 -7.76 2.89
C HIS A 270 0.43 -6.50 2.94
N GLU A 271 -0.18 -5.33 3.14
CA GLU A 271 0.46 -4.02 3.20
C GLU A 271 1.35 -3.88 4.44
N GLY A 272 0.83 -4.25 5.61
CA GLY A 272 1.60 -4.19 6.86
C GLY A 272 2.75 -5.20 6.89
N GLY A 273 2.58 -6.34 6.20
CA GLY A 273 3.63 -7.31 5.91
C GLY A 273 4.77 -6.68 5.12
N ALA A 274 4.45 -6.06 3.99
CA ALA A 274 5.40 -5.39 3.12
C ALA A 274 6.11 -4.21 3.82
N GLU A 275 5.37 -3.37 4.56
CA GLU A 275 5.95 -2.28 5.35
C GLU A 275 6.97 -2.77 6.39
N TYR A 276 6.62 -3.80 7.16
CA TYR A 276 7.54 -4.30 8.18
C TYR A 276 8.73 -5.02 7.55
N ALA A 277 8.51 -5.81 6.50
CA ALA A 277 9.57 -6.42 5.71
C ALA A 277 10.53 -5.37 5.16
N ALA A 278 10.02 -4.23 4.68
CA ALA A 278 10.83 -3.15 4.16
C ALA A 278 11.72 -2.49 5.21
N VAL A 279 11.20 -2.25 6.42
CA VAL A 279 11.99 -1.74 7.54
C VAL A 279 13.11 -2.73 7.89
N VAL A 280 12.77 -4.02 8.05
CA VAL A 280 13.73 -5.05 8.44
C VAL A 280 14.78 -5.29 7.35
N GLY A 281 14.39 -5.37 6.08
CA GLY A 281 15.30 -5.54 4.95
C GLY A 281 16.26 -4.36 4.80
N SER A 282 15.73 -3.12 4.88
CA SER A 282 16.53 -1.90 4.81
C SER A 282 17.58 -1.83 5.93
N VAL A 283 17.21 -2.13 7.18
CA VAL A 283 18.18 -2.07 8.30
C VAL A 283 19.19 -3.23 8.24
N SER A 284 18.76 -4.42 7.80
CA SER A 284 19.62 -5.60 7.69
C SER A 284 20.72 -5.46 6.63
N THR A 285 20.48 -4.65 5.60
CA THR A 285 21.40 -4.41 4.49
C THR A 285 22.18 -3.09 4.62
N GLY A 286 21.97 -2.35 5.72
CA GLY A 286 22.64 -1.07 5.97
C GLY A 286 22.03 0.12 5.21
N GLY A 287 20.92 -0.05 4.49
CA GLY A 287 20.16 1.03 3.88
C GLY A 287 19.42 1.92 4.88
N MET A 288 19.25 1.46 6.12
CA MET A 288 18.67 2.20 7.23
C MET A 288 19.45 1.93 8.53
N SER A 289 19.63 2.93 9.38
CA SER A 289 20.21 2.71 10.72
C SER A 289 19.17 2.10 11.68
N GLU A 290 19.62 1.34 12.69
CA GLU A 290 18.75 0.82 13.76
C GLU A 290 17.97 1.95 14.47
N ALA A 291 18.59 3.11 14.70
CA ALA A 291 17.92 4.25 15.32
C ALA A 291 16.79 4.82 14.45
N THR A 292 17.02 4.93 13.14
CA THR A 292 15.99 5.34 12.16
C THR A 292 14.87 4.30 12.09
N ALA A 293 15.22 3.02 12.06
CA ALA A 293 14.25 1.91 12.03
C ALA A 293 13.36 1.89 13.28
N ARG A 294 13.93 2.07 14.48
CA ARG A 294 13.18 2.21 15.74
C ARG A 294 12.24 3.43 15.72
N THR A 295 12.71 4.55 15.17
CA THR A 295 11.90 5.77 15.03
C THR A 295 10.72 5.56 14.08
N ASN A 296 10.93 4.88 12.95
CA ASN A 296 9.88 4.51 12.02
C ASN A 296 8.88 3.56 12.67
N LEU A 297 9.37 2.52 13.34
CA LEU A 297 8.54 1.53 14.02
C LEU A 297 7.65 2.16 15.07
N ILE A 298 8.20 2.98 15.98
CA ILE A 298 7.41 3.59 17.04
C ILE A 298 6.40 4.62 16.52
N ARG A 299 6.68 5.25 15.37
CA ARG A 299 5.70 6.08 14.66
C ARG A 299 4.48 5.26 14.23
N ARG A 300 4.71 4.07 13.64
CA ARG A 300 3.66 3.12 13.26
C ARG A 300 2.88 2.63 14.48
N VAL A 301 3.56 2.30 15.59
CA VAL A 301 2.90 1.90 16.85
C VAL A 301 1.99 3.00 17.39
N ASN A 302 2.48 4.24 17.48
CA ASN A 302 1.64 5.36 17.91
C ASN A 302 0.50 5.65 16.92
N GLY A 303 0.72 5.42 15.62
CA GLY A 303 -0.33 5.44 14.59
C GLY A 303 -1.42 4.42 14.87
N CYS A 304 -1.06 3.17 15.13
CA CYS A 304 -2.02 2.12 15.49
C CYS A 304 -2.75 2.43 16.79
N ARG A 305 -2.07 3.01 17.79
CA ARG A 305 -2.69 3.52 19.03
C ARG A 305 -3.79 4.53 18.74
N ARG A 306 -3.58 5.46 17.81
CA ARG A 306 -4.60 6.41 17.37
C ARG A 306 -5.74 5.74 16.61
N VAL A 307 -5.43 4.80 15.71
CA VAL A 307 -6.43 4.09 14.89
C VAL A 307 -7.37 3.26 15.78
N LEU A 308 -6.83 2.42 16.67
CA LEU A 308 -7.66 1.52 17.48
C LEU A 308 -8.21 2.20 18.75
N GLY A 309 -7.47 3.14 19.33
CA GLY A 309 -7.84 3.79 20.59
C GLY A 309 -8.08 2.79 21.73
N ALA A 310 -8.95 3.18 22.68
CA ALA A 310 -9.35 2.36 23.83
C ALA A 310 -10.68 1.60 23.62
N ARG A 311 -11.27 1.69 22.42
CA ARG A 311 -12.51 0.97 22.09
C ARG A 311 -12.19 -0.48 21.73
N ASP A 312 -13.18 -1.35 21.89
CA ASP A 312 -13.06 -2.73 21.41
C ASP A 312 -12.77 -2.77 19.91
N MET A 313 -12.16 -3.88 19.49
CA MET A 313 -11.63 -4.03 18.14
C MET A 313 -12.76 -4.00 17.12
N ASP A 314 -12.62 -3.12 16.12
CA ASP A 314 -13.48 -3.09 14.94
C ASP A 314 -12.60 -3.35 13.73
N PRO A 315 -12.73 -4.51 13.05
CA PRO A 315 -11.90 -4.86 11.90
C PRO A 315 -11.96 -3.85 10.76
N ALA A 316 -13.02 -3.03 10.65
CA ALA A 316 -13.09 -1.98 9.63
C ALA A 316 -11.96 -0.95 9.79
N ARG A 317 -11.44 -0.76 11.00
CA ARG A 317 -10.31 0.15 11.29
C ARG A 317 -8.99 -0.34 10.71
N LEU A 318 -8.87 -1.62 10.35
CA LEU A 318 -7.69 -2.19 9.70
C LEU A 318 -7.81 -2.28 8.18
N ARG A 319 -8.93 -1.83 7.59
CA ARG A 319 -9.19 -1.94 6.15
C ARG A 319 -8.91 -0.66 5.37
N SER A 320 -8.74 0.47 6.05
CA SER A 320 -8.65 1.77 5.38
C SER A 320 -7.80 2.78 6.14
N GLY A 321 -7.46 3.88 5.45
CA GLY A 321 -6.58 4.92 5.98
C GLY A 321 -5.22 4.34 6.38
N ASN A 322 -4.68 4.78 7.51
CA ASN A 322 -3.40 4.29 8.01
C ASN A 322 -3.50 2.95 8.76
N GLY A 323 -4.70 2.41 8.98
CA GLY A 323 -4.89 1.17 9.72
C GLY A 323 -4.11 -0.03 9.17
N PRO A 324 -4.19 -0.34 7.86
CA PRO A 324 -3.44 -1.43 7.24
C PRO A 324 -1.93 -1.32 7.48
N TYR A 325 -1.38 -0.12 7.33
CA TYR A 325 0.05 0.14 7.42
C TYR A 325 0.53 0.21 8.88
N ASP A 326 -0.06 1.09 9.70
CA ASP A 326 0.40 1.35 11.06
C ASP A 326 0.15 0.15 11.99
N CYS A 327 -1.06 -0.42 11.96
CA CYS A 327 -1.37 -1.59 12.78
C CYS A 327 -0.81 -2.87 12.20
N GLY A 328 -0.78 -3.01 10.88
CA GLY A 328 -0.13 -4.15 10.24
C GLY A 328 1.35 -4.26 10.62
N VAL A 329 2.10 -3.15 10.59
CA VAL A 329 3.50 -3.14 11.06
C VAL A 329 3.63 -3.57 12.53
N LEU A 330 2.79 -3.05 13.42
CA LEU A 330 2.81 -3.48 14.84
C LEU A 330 2.52 -4.98 14.98
N ILE A 331 1.54 -5.51 14.24
CA ILE A 331 1.21 -6.93 14.28
C ILE A 331 2.39 -7.79 13.83
N GLN A 332 3.04 -7.43 12.71
CA GLN A 332 4.21 -8.13 12.21
C GLN A 332 5.40 -8.05 13.18
N TRP A 333 5.62 -6.89 13.78
CA TRP A 333 6.69 -6.71 14.78
C TRP A 333 6.47 -7.55 16.04
N LEU A 334 5.24 -7.61 16.55
CA LEU A 334 4.91 -8.45 17.71
C LEU A 334 5.16 -9.94 17.40
N ALA A 335 4.74 -10.40 16.22
CA ALA A 335 4.99 -11.77 15.78
C ALA A 335 6.50 -12.07 15.61
N ASP A 336 7.26 -11.12 15.06
CA ASP A 336 8.72 -11.22 14.92
C ASP A 336 9.41 -11.37 16.28
N LEU A 337 9.10 -10.48 17.23
CA LEU A 337 9.67 -10.51 18.57
C LEU A 337 9.36 -11.82 19.30
N GLU A 338 8.13 -12.32 19.18
CA GLU A 338 7.72 -13.59 19.79
C GLU A 338 8.46 -14.78 19.17
N ALA A 339 8.56 -14.83 17.83
CA ALA A 339 9.31 -15.87 17.14
C ALA A 339 10.80 -15.88 17.53
N ARG A 340 11.42 -14.70 17.59
CA ARG A 340 12.83 -14.55 18.00
C ARG A 340 13.04 -14.96 19.44
N LYS A 341 12.17 -14.54 20.36
CA LYS A 341 12.27 -14.91 21.78
C LYS A 341 12.07 -16.41 22.00
N ALA A 342 11.18 -17.04 21.24
CA ALA A 342 10.94 -18.48 21.30
C ALA A 342 12.05 -19.30 20.62
N GLY A 343 12.96 -18.67 19.87
CA GLY A 343 13.99 -19.35 19.09
C GLY A 343 13.42 -20.13 17.89
N THR A 344 12.20 -19.83 17.47
CA THR A 344 11.52 -20.49 16.34
C THR A 344 11.77 -19.79 15.00
N GLY A 345 12.38 -18.61 15.03
CA GLY A 345 12.77 -17.86 13.84
C GLY A 345 12.53 -16.37 14.00
N ASP A 346 12.07 -15.74 12.92
CA ASP A 346 11.77 -14.32 12.78
C ASP A 346 10.58 -14.13 11.83
N VAL A 347 10.22 -12.89 11.52
CA VAL A 347 9.11 -12.58 10.61
C VAL A 347 9.21 -13.28 9.26
N PHE A 348 10.41 -13.37 8.67
CA PHE A 348 10.58 -14.03 7.37
C PHE A 348 10.45 -15.54 7.47
N THR A 349 10.76 -16.13 8.63
CA THR A 349 10.48 -17.54 8.91
C THR A 349 8.97 -17.80 8.89
N LEU A 350 8.17 -16.89 9.47
CA LEU A 350 6.70 -16.97 9.44
C LEU A 350 6.17 -16.80 8.02
N TRP A 351 6.63 -15.78 7.29
CA TRP A 351 6.23 -15.54 5.90
C TRP A 351 6.61 -16.70 4.97
N ARG A 352 7.82 -17.25 5.08
CA ARG A 352 8.25 -18.43 4.33
C ARG A 352 7.30 -19.61 4.55
N ALA A 353 6.94 -19.90 5.80
CA ALA A 353 6.02 -20.99 6.11
C ALA A 353 4.64 -20.76 5.48
N MET A 354 4.09 -19.54 5.64
CA MET A 354 2.79 -19.18 5.11
C MET A 354 2.75 -19.22 3.57
N LEU A 355 3.74 -18.62 2.90
CA LEU A 355 3.81 -18.58 1.45
C LEU A 355 4.10 -19.95 0.83
N THR A 356 4.91 -20.79 1.48
CA THR A 356 5.14 -22.17 1.04
C THR A 356 3.84 -22.97 1.04
N ALA A 357 3.04 -22.86 2.10
CA ALA A 357 1.73 -23.50 2.16
C ALA A 357 0.79 -22.94 1.09
N ALA A 358 0.78 -21.61 0.92
CA ALA A 358 -0.08 -20.92 -0.02
C ALA A 358 0.17 -21.31 -1.49
N ARG A 359 1.41 -21.60 -1.89
CA ARG A 359 1.74 -22.10 -3.25
C ARG A 359 1.05 -23.41 -3.62
N THR A 360 0.62 -24.18 -2.62
CA THR A 360 -0.11 -25.45 -2.82
C THR A 360 -1.62 -25.31 -2.61
N SER A 361 -2.07 -24.12 -2.19
CA SER A 361 -3.46 -23.81 -1.88
C SER A 361 -4.08 -23.00 -3.03
N PRO A 362 -5.25 -23.40 -3.57
CA PRO A 362 -5.94 -22.61 -4.59
C PRO A 362 -6.42 -21.26 -4.06
N ASP A 363 -6.62 -21.13 -2.74
CA ASP A 363 -7.13 -19.93 -2.09
C ASP A 363 -6.01 -19.01 -1.54
N GLY A 364 -4.74 -19.37 -1.80
CA GLY A 364 -3.57 -18.65 -1.29
C GLY A 364 -3.48 -18.62 0.24
N TYR A 365 -3.00 -17.50 0.81
CA TYR A 365 -2.77 -17.34 2.26
C TYR A 365 -3.82 -16.42 2.93
N GLY A 366 -4.01 -16.54 4.24
CA GLY A 366 -4.94 -15.68 4.97
C GLY A 366 -4.66 -15.53 6.46
N VAL A 367 -5.56 -14.84 7.17
CA VAL A 367 -5.39 -14.53 8.60
C VAL A 367 -5.35 -15.79 9.46
N SER A 368 -6.12 -16.81 9.10
CA SER A 368 -6.09 -18.10 9.80
C SER A 368 -4.71 -18.76 9.75
N ASP A 369 -4.03 -18.63 8.62
CA ASP A 369 -2.73 -19.27 8.38
C ASP A 369 -1.65 -18.52 9.16
N PHE A 370 -1.69 -17.19 9.13
CA PHE A 370 -0.84 -16.34 9.95
C PHE A 370 -1.02 -16.64 11.45
N ARG A 371 -2.26 -16.68 11.94
CA ARG A 371 -2.56 -16.97 13.36
C ARG A 371 -2.13 -18.38 13.76
N ALA A 372 -2.20 -19.37 12.86
CA ALA A 372 -1.77 -20.74 13.15
C ALA A 372 -0.26 -20.87 13.39
N LEU A 373 0.55 -19.88 12.96
CA LEU A 373 1.99 -19.82 13.23
C LEU A 373 2.31 -19.17 14.58
N LEU A 374 1.32 -18.61 15.28
CA LEU A 374 1.49 -17.91 16.55
C LEU A 374 0.99 -18.76 17.73
N GLN A 375 1.50 -18.45 18.93
CA GLN A 375 0.94 -19.04 20.15
C GLN A 375 -0.48 -18.50 20.41
N PRO A 376 -1.40 -19.30 20.99
CA PRO A 376 -2.76 -18.84 21.29
C PRO A 376 -2.82 -17.60 22.19
N ASP A 377 -1.85 -17.43 23.09
CA ASP A 377 -1.70 -16.28 23.98
C ASP A 377 -0.71 -15.21 23.45
N SER A 378 -0.48 -15.19 22.13
CA SER A 378 0.40 -14.23 21.47
C SER A 378 0.04 -12.78 21.74
N ALA A 379 1.04 -11.90 21.68
CA ALA A 379 0.85 -10.46 21.76
C ALA A 379 -0.11 -9.95 20.67
N VAL A 380 -0.11 -10.59 19.50
CA VAL A 380 -1.06 -10.32 18.41
C VAL A 380 -2.49 -10.64 18.83
N ALA A 381 -2.74 -11.79 19.47
CA ALA A 381 -4.07 -12.11 20.01
C ALA A 381 -4.48 -11.08 21.09
N GLY A 382 -3.56 -10.69 21.96
CA GLY A 382 -3.80 -9.61 22.93
C GLY A 382 -4.16 -8.26 22.29
N LEU A 383 -3.56 -7.93 21.14
CA LEU A 383 -3.86 -6.71 20.39
C LEU A 383 -5.24 -6.77 19.74
N LEU A 384 -5.53 -7.85 19.02
CA LEU A 384 -6.70 -7.95 18.15
C LEU A 384 -7.96 -8.43 18.87
N ASP A 385 -7.81 -9.33 19.83
CA ASP A 385 -8.92 -10.03 20.48
C ASP A 385 -9.11 -9.54 21.94
N GLY A 386 -8.16 -8.79 22.48
CA GLY A 386 -8.20 -8.26 23.84
C GLY A 386 -9.15 -7.05 24.03
N PRO A 387 -9.64 -6.82 25.27
CA PRO A 387 -10.51 -5.68 25.58
C PRO A 387 -9.85 -4.33 25.29
N GLY A 388 -10.57 -3.42 24.64
CA GLY A 388 -10.01 -2.13 24.23
C GLY A 388 -9.48 -1.28 25.39
N ALA A 389 -10.17 -1.33 26.53
CA ALA A 389 -9.82 -0.53 27.71
C ALA A 389 -8.46 -0.91 28.31
N THR A 390 -8.02 -2.16 28.16
CA THR A 390 -6.76 -2.66 28.74
C THR A 390 -5.71 -3.01 27.69
N ARG A 391 -6.07 -3.04 26.39
CA ARG A 391 -5.21 -3.41 25.26
C ARG A 391 -3.80 -2.83 25.36
N TRP A 392 -3.68 -1.51 25.50
CA TRP A 392 -2.36 -0.86 25.46
C TRP A 392 -1.51 -1.11 26.69
N ALA A 393 -2.13 -1.30 27.86
CA ALA A 393 -1.41 -1.74 29.06
C ALA A 393 -0.86 -3.17 28.87
N THR A 394 -1.68 -4.07 28.32
CA THR A 394 -1.28 -5.45 27.99
C THR A 394 -0.15 -5.47 26.96
N ILE A 395 -0.26 -4.69 25.87
CA ILE A 395 0.77 -4.62 24.83
C ILE A 395 2.07 -4.03 25.36
N LYS A 396 2.01 -2.98 26.19
CA LYS A 396 3.20 -2.41 26.83
C LYS A 396 3.91 -3.42 27.74
N ALA A 397 3.15 -4.16 28.56
CA ALA A 397 3.69 -5.22 29.40
C ALA A 397 4.33 -6.34 28.57
N ARG A 398 3.65 -6.77 27.49
CA ARG A 398 4.16 -7.82 26.61
C ARG A 398 5.41 -7.39 25.85
N LEU A 399 5.48 -6.14 25.38
CA LEU A 399 6.69 -5.58 24.76
C LEU A 399 7.86 -5.57 25.75
N ALA A 400 7.64 -5.23 27.02
CA ALA A 400 8.66 -5.32 28.06
C ALA A 400 9.17 -6.76 28.27
N GLU A 401 8.26 -7.75 28.30
CA GLU A 401 8.65 -9.16 28.34
C GLU A 401 9.47 -9.58 27.12
N LEU A 402 9.22 -8.98 25.95
CA LEU A 402 9.94 -9.20 24.70
C LEU A 402 11.26 -8.42 24.60
N GLY A 403 11.68 -7.75 25.68
CA GLY A 403 12.94 -7.00 25.74
C GLY A 403 12.86 -5.58 25.16
N VAL A 404 11.66 -5.05 24.94
CA VAL A 404 11.45 -3.68 24.46
C VAL A 404 11.15 -2.76 25.63
N THR A 405 11.96 -1.72 25.79
CA THR A 405 11.74 -0.67 26.78
C THR A 405 11.08 0.54 26.11
N ILE A 406 9.88 0.89 26.58
CA ILE A 406 9.10 2.03 26.08
C ILE A 406 9.07 3.14 27.12
N GLU A 407 9.39 4.34 26.69
CA GLU A 407 9.30 5.56 27.49
C GLU A 407 8.19 6.47 26.95
N ASN A 408 7.65 7.33 27.82
CA ASN A 408 6.75 8.39 27.39
C ASN A 408 7.56 9.64 27.03
N GLN A 409 7.62 9.98 25.74
CA GLN A 409 8.45 11.09 25.25
C GLN A 409 7.69 11.99 24.26
N PRO A 410 6.61 12.67 24.70
CA PRO A 410 5.87 13.61 23.87
C PRO A 410 6.73 14.82 23.45
N GLN A 411 6.55 15.27 22.22
CA GLN A 411 7.16 16.49 21.67
C GLN A 411 6.19 17.67 21.75
N ASP A 412 6.67 18.89 21.45
CA ASP A 412 5.85 20.10 21.50
C ASP A 412 4.56 19.99 20.67
N LYS A 413 4.64 19.39 19.48
CA LYS A 413 3.46 19.15 18.64
C LYS A 413 2.43 18.22 19.29
N ASP A 414 2.87 17.25 20.10
CA ASP A 414 1.99 16.29 20.76
C ASP A 414 1.29 16.95 21.95
N PHE A 415 2.02 17.76 22.71
CA PHE A 415 1.46 18.64 23.73
C PHE A 415 0.47 19.64 23.13
N MET A 416 0.84 20.26 22.01
CA MET A 416 -0.03 21.18 21.29
C MET A 416 -1.33 20.50 20.87
N GLY A 417 -1.23 19.36 20.16
CA GLY A 417 -2.39 18.60 19.73
C GLY A 417 -3.28 18.17 20.91
N ALA A 418 -2.69 17.63 21.98
CA ALA A 418 -3.43 17.22 23.16
C ALA A 418 -4.25 18.37 23.78
N ALA A 419 -3.64 19.54 23.95
CA ALA A 419 -4.32 20.71 24.49
C ALA A 419 -5.46 21.21 23.58
N LEU A 420 -5.18 21.33 22.27
CA LEU A 420 -6.14 21.85 21.30
C LEU A 420 -7.34 20.92 21.12
N PHE A 421 -7.12 19.62 20.93
CA PHE A 421 -8.21 18.66 20.75
C PHE A 421 -8.97 18.39 22.05
N HIS A 422 -8.34 18.53 23.23
CA HIS A 422 -9.05 18.47 24.50
C HIS A 422 -10.06 19.62 24.61
N VAL A 423 -9.64 20.87 24.42
CA VAL A 423 -10.55 22.02 24.49
C VAL A 423 -11.56 21.99 23.34
N GLY A 424 -11.11 21.69 22.12
CA GLY A 424 -11.97 21.54 20.94
C GLY A 424 -13.08 20.52 21.18
N GLY A 425 -12.77 19.35 21.74
CA GLY A 425 -13.75 18.30 22.04
C GLY A 425 -14.79 18.67 23.11
N ARG A 426 -14.56 19.72 23.90
CA ARG A 426 -15.55 20.27 24.84
C ARG A 426 -16.45 21.33 24.21
N ASN A 427 -15.99 22.00 23.16
CA ASN A 427 -16.65 23.17 22.60
C ASN A 427 -17.29 22.90 21.22
N CYS A 428 -16.77 21.94 20.46
CA CYS A 428 -17.22 21.57 19.13
C CYS A 428 -18.27 20.45 19.14
N ARG A 429 -19.38 20.68 18.42
CA ARG A 429 -20.45 19.71 18.19
C ARG A 429 -20.40 19.07 16.79
N SER A 430 -19.77 19.76 15.85
CA SER A 430 -19.47 19.25 14.49
C SER A 430 -18.04 18.74 14.40
N SER A 431 -17.66 18.16 13.26
CA SER A 431 -16.25 17.93 12.92
C SER A 431 -15.47 19.25 12.99
N TYR A 432 -14.22 19.15 13.42
CA TYR A 432 -13.30 20.27 13.55
C TYR A 432 -11.85 19.81 13.37
N GLY A 433 -10.96 20.74 13.02
CA GLY A 433 -9.54 20.50 12.83
C GLY A 433 -8.72 21.77 13.05
N PHE A 434 -7.43 21.59 13.33
CA PHE A 434 -6.47 22.70 13.43
C PHE A 434 -5.46 22.55 12.31
N PHE A 435 -5.21 23.64 11.59
CA PHE A 435 -4.29 23.69 10.46
C PHE A 435 -3.21 24.74 10.74
N ASP A 436 -2.00 24.45 10.29
CA ASP A 436 -0.93 25.43 10.34
C ASP A 436 -1.23 26.61 9.43
N ASP A 437 -1.14 27.80 9.99
CA ASP A 437 -1.13 29.08 9.29
C ASP A 437 0.21 29.77 9.62
N PRO A 438 0.83 30.57 8.74
CA PRO A 438 2.13 31.18 9.04
C PRO A 438 2.14 31.99 10.37
N GLY A 439 2.79 31.40 11.39
CA GLY A 439 2.89 31.97 12.74
C GLY A 439 1.63 31.83 13.61
N ALA A 440 0.62 31.08 13.17
CA ALA A 440 -0.66 30.90 13.86
C ALA A 440 -1.29 29.52 13.57
N LEU A 441 -2.44 29.25 14.18
CA LEU A 441 -3.26 28.10 13.83
C LEU A 441 -4.62 28.54 13.30
N LYS A 442 -5.04 28.01 12.16
CA LYS A 442 -6.43 28.13 11.72
C LYS A 442 -7.24 27.00 12.33
N LEU A 443 -8.29 27.33 13.07
CA LEU A 443 -9.32 26.35 13.43
C LEU A 443 -10.33 26.26 12.27
N ASP A 444 -10.65 25.05 11.85
CA ASP A 444 -11.80 24.75 11.00
C ASP A 444 -12.88 24.06 11.84
N GLY A 445 -14.10 24.55 11.77
CA GLY A 445 -15.20 24.05 12.61
C GLY A 445 -16.35 25.05 12.72
N ALA A 446 -17.53 24.66 12.25
CA ALA A 446 -18.70 25.51 12.24
C ALA A 446 -19.35 25.65 13.63
N GLU A 447 -19.47 24.54 14.37
CA GLU A 447 -20.24 24.48 15.62
C GLU A 447 -19.34 24.32 16.86
N CYS A 448 -18.42 25.26 17.08
CA CYS A 448 -17.42 25.25 18.15
C CYS A 448 -17.66 26.27 19.28
N GLY A 449 -18.89 26.76 19.44
CA GLY A 449 -19.26 27.69 20.50
C GLY A 449 -18.46 29.00 20.41
N ALA A 450 -17.70 29.34 21.45
CA ALA A 450 -16.86 30.53 21.46
C ALA A 450 -15.73 30.49 20.41
N LEU A 451 -15.39 29.30 19.91
CA LEU A 451 -14.37 29.08 18.88
C LEU A 451 -14.96 29.00 17.46
N SER A 452 -16.27 29.19 17.27
CA SER A 452 -16.89 29.18 15.94
C SER A 452 -16.41 30.33 15.04
N GLY A 453 -16.52 30.11 13.72
CA GLY A 453 -16.23 31.13 12.70
C GLY A 453 -14.80 31.08 12.16
N GLU A 454 -14.19 29.90 12.17
CA GLU A 454 -12.87 29.61 11.62
C GLU A 454 -11.76 30.60 12.06
N PRO A 455 -11.55 30.82 13.38
CA PRO A 455 -10.59 31.80 13.84
C PRO A 455 -9.15 31.40 13.49
N ILE A 456 -8.34 32.41 13.14
CA ILE A 456 -6.88 32.32 13.09
C ILE A 456 -6.34 32.70 14.47
N ILE A 457 -5.70 31.76 15.14
CA ILE A 457 -5.27 31.78 16.54
C ILE A 457 -3.77 32.07 16.60
N ASP A 458 -3.41 33.22 17.15
CA ASP A 458 -2.00 33.62 17.32
C ASP A 458 -1.41 33.05 18.61
N THR A 459 -2.20 33.03 19.69
CA THR A 459 -1.76 32.45 20.96
C THR A 459 -2.90 31.75 21.70
N VAL A 460 -2.53 30.76 22.51
CA VAL A 460 -3.42 30.11 23.48
C VAL A 460 -2.78 30.29 24.86
N GLU A 461 -3.51 30.92 25.77
CA GLU A 461 -2.98 31.35 27.08
C GLU A 461 -1.65 32.13 26.98
N GLY A 462 -1.51 32.96 25.93
CA GLY A 462 -0.33 33.77 25.68
C GLY A 462 0.88 33.00 25.14
N GLN A 463 0.73 31.71 24.83
CA GLN A 463 1.76 30.88 24.22
C GLN A 463 1.52 30.74 22.72
N ASN A 464 2.56 30.85 21.91
CA ASN A 464 2.47 30.55 20.48
C ASN A 464 2.32 29.03 20.30
N PRO A 465 1.21 28.54 19.71
CA PRO A 465 0.95 27.12 19.61
C PRO A 465 1.98 26.37 18.74
N GLN A 466 2.55 27.01 17.71
CA GLN A 466 3.48 26.38 16.77
C GLN A 466 4.90 26.23 17.33
N THR A 467 5.33 27.12 18.24
CA THR A 467 6.71 27.15 18.74
C THR A 467 6.83 26.88 20.24
N ALA A 468 5.73 26.85 20.99
CA ALA A 468 5.74 26.70 22.44
C ALA A 468 4.69 25.68 22.92
N GLY A 469 4.57 24.56 22.21
CA GLY A 469 3.54 23.55 22.43
C GLY A 469 3.47 23.02 23.86
N ARG A 470 4.62 22.70 24.48
CA ARG A 470 4.66 22.28 25.90
C ARG A 470 4.20 23.37 26.86
N ALA A 471 4.72 24.59 26.72
CA ALA A 471 4.34 25.70 27.60
C ALA A 471 2.84 26.02 27.46
N MET A 472 2.30 25.94 26.24
CA MET A 472 0.88 26.06 25.97
C MET A 472 0.08 24.97 26.68
N PHE A 473 0.49 23.71 26.55
CA PHE A 473 -0.16 22.59 27.22
C PHE A 473 -0.19 22.77 28.74
N ASP A 474 0.94 23.11 29.36
CA ASP A 474 1.03 23.31 30.81
C ASP A 474 0.09 24.44 31.27
N ALA A 475 0.01 25.53 30.51
CA ALA A 475 -0.91 26.65 30.78
C ALA A 475 -2.39 26.24 30.66
N VAL A 476 -2.75 25.52 29.59
CA VAL A 476 -4.11 24.99 29.40
C VAL A 476 -4.47 24.02 30.51
N GLN A 477 -3.58 23.08 30.84
CA GLN A 477 -3.78 22.11 31.91
C GLN A 477 -4.05 22.79 33.25
N ALA A 478 -3.31 23.84 33.59
CA ALA A 478 -3.51 24.61 34.82
C ALA A 478 -4.90 25.26 34.91
N ARG A 479 -5.46 25.71 33.78
CA ARG A 479 -6.82 26.29 33.74
C ARG A 479 -7.90 25.23 33.82
N CYS A 480 -7.75 24.16 33.04
CA CYS A 480 -8.64 23.02 33.04
C CYS A 480 -8.77 22.36 34.42
N ALA A 481 -7.65 22.24 35.16
CA ALA A 481 -7.63 21.72 36.53
C ALA A 481 -8.43 22.59 37.53
N GLN A 482 -8.63 23.87 37.23
CA GLN A 482 -9.40 24.82 38.03
C GLN A 482 -10.84 25.03 37.49
N GLY A 483 -11.22 24.33 36.41
CA GLY A 483 -12.50 24.54 35.73
C GLY A 483 -12.65 25.91 35.09
N LEU A 484 -11.54 26.57 34.76
CA LEU A 484 -11.53 27.89 34.13
C LEU A 484 -11.61 27.78 32.60
N THR A 485 -12.12 28.83 31.96
CA THR A 485 -12.05 28.96 30.49
C THR A 485 -10.60 29.10 30.03
N VAL A 486 -10.32 28.65 28.80
CA VAL A 486 -9.05 28.78 28.09
C VAL A 486 -9.17 29.90 27.07
N ARG A 487 -8.21 30.81 27.07
CA ARG A 487 -8.19 32.03 26.26
C ARG A 487 -7.38 31.81 24.98
N TYR A 488 -8.00 32.16 23.86
CA TYR A 488 -7.41 32.15 22.53
C TYR A 488 -7.35 33.59 22.03
N ALA A 489 -6.15 34.11 21.76
CA ALA A 489 -6.00 35.40 21.09
C ALA A 489 -5.94 35.17 19.58
N THR A 490 -6.81 35.84 18.85
CA THR A 490 -6.92 35.70 17.39
C THR A 490 -6.19 36.82 16.66
N ARG A 491 -5.85 36.56 15.39
CA ARG A 491 -5.16 37.52 14.52
C ARG A 491 -5.92 38.83 14.32
N ASP A 492 -7.25 38.79 14.39
CA ASP A 492 -8.12 39.97 14.32
C ASP A 492 -8.26 40.72 15.67
N GLY A 493 -7.48 40.32 16.69
CA GLY A 493 -7.40 41.00 17.99
C GLY A 493 -8.47 40.60 18.99
N ARG A 494 -9.34 39.63 18.69
CA ARG A 494 -10.32 39.11 19.65
C ARG A 494 -9.65 38.18 20.67
N ILE A 495 -10.26 38.10 21.85
CA ILE A 495 -9.98 37.06 22.85
C ILE A 495 -11.21 36.16 22.94
N LEU A 496 -11.05 34.89 22.58
CA LEU A 496 -12.10 33.88 22.69
C LEU A 496 -11.88 33.07 23.96
N GLU A 497 -12.95 32.75 24.68
CA GLU A 497 -12.88 31.97 25.92
C GLU A 497 -13.64 30.65 25.76
N ALA A 498 -12.88 29.56 25.67
CA ALA A 498 -13.42 28.23 25.46
C ALA A 498 -13.54 27.47 26.79
N VAL A 499 -14.58 26.66 26.93
CA VAL A 499 -14.81 25.88 28.16
C VAL A 499 -13.73 24.82 28.33
N CYS A 500 -13.15 24.72 29.52
CA CYS A 500 -12.34 23.58 29.94
C CYS A 500 -12.69 23.13 31.37
N ASP A 501 -13.72 22.30 31.46
CA ASP A 501 -14.30 21.81 32.72
C ASP A 501 -13.82 20.39 33.09
N ARG A 502 -12.79 19.88 32.41
CA ARG A 502 -12.19 18.57 32.67
C ARG A 502 -10.67 18.65 32.70
N PRO A 503 -10.00 17.90 33.60
CA PRO A 503 -8.54 17.82 33.61
C PRO A 503 -7.99 17.42 32.24
N LEU A 504 -6.93 18.12 31.82
CA LEU A 504 -6.16 17.77 30.63
C LEU A 504 -5.05 16.81 31.06
N GLU A 505 -5.08 15.59 30.52
CA GLU A 505 -4.07 14.57 30.80
C GLU A 505 -2.83 14.75 29.93
N THR A 506 -1.66 14.43 30.49
CA THR A 506 -0.40 14.41 29.73
C THR A 506 -0.51 13.41 28.59
N PRO A 507 -0.22 13.80 27.33
CA PRO A 507 -0.26 12.87 26.23
C PRO A 507 0.74 11.74 26.44
N GLU A 508 0.30 10.51 26.20
CA GLU A 508 1.17 9.35 26.19
C GLU A 508 1.64 9.07 24.76
N VAL A 509 2.88 9.46 24.44
CA VAL A 509 3.54 9.20 23.16
C VAL A 509 4.70 8.26 23.41
N TRP A 510 4.61 7.06 22.86
CA TRP A 510 5.62 6.03 23.09
C TRP A 510 6.88 6.35 22.28
N ALA A 511 8.04 6.17 22.91
CA ALA A 511 9.35 6.13 22.29
C ALA A 511 10.03 4.79 22.66
N ILE A 512 10.85 4.24 21.76
CA ILE A 512 11.64 3.04 22.04
C ILE A 512 12.96 3.49 22.64
N ALA A 513 13.16 3.24 23.93
CA ALA A 513 14.44 3.49 24.60
C ALA A 513 15.44 2.37 24.30
N ASP A 514 14.96 1.13 24.33
CA ASP A 514 15.74 -0.04 23.93
C ASP A 514 14.84 -1.13 23.32
N ALA A 515 15.41 -1.94 22.44
CA ALA A 515 14.74 -3.07 21.81
C ALA A 515 15.78 -4.06 21.27
N PRO A 516 15.42 -5.35 21.10
CA PRO A 516 16.21 -6.27 20.27
C PRO A 516 16.47 -5.65 18.89
N ALA A 517 17.64 -5.95 18.32
CA ALA A 517 18.02 -5.46 16.99
C ALA A 517 16.97 -5.89 15.94
N LEU A 518 16.57 -4.93 15.10
CA LEU A 518 15.65 -5.22 13.99
C LEU A 518 16.39 -5.98 12.89
N ALA A 519 17.65 -5.62 12.64
CA ALA A 519 18.49 -6.27 11.65
C ALA A 519 18.54 -7.79 11.86
N ILE A 520 18.39 -8.50 10.75
CA ILE A 520 18.53 -9.95 10.66
C ILE A 520 19.75 -10.21 9.81
N GLN A 521 20.68 -11.02 10.33
CA GLN A 521 21.82 -11.46 9.53
C GLN A 521 21.35 -12.42 8.44
N ALA A 522 21.83 -12.21 7.21
CA ALA A 522 21.61 -13.16 6.11
C ALA A 522 22.16 -14.55 6.50
N GLU A 523 21.44 -15.62 6.15
CA GLU A 523 21.87 -17.00 6.46
C GLU A 523 23.22 -17.35 5.81
N SER A 524 23.51 -16.76 4.66
CA SER A 524 24.78 -16.82 3.93
C SER A 524 25.97 -16.26 4.73
N ALA A 525 25.75 -15.39 5.72
CA ALA A 525 26.80 -14.89 6.61
C ALA A 525 27.09 -15.78 7.84
N ARG A 526 26.29 -16.83 8.09
CA ARG A 526 26.52 -17.81 9.18
C ARG A 526 27.36 -19.02 8.79
N LEU A 527 27.68 -19.16 7.50
CA LEU A 527 28.48 -20.26 6.94
C LEU A 527 29.95 -19.88 6.69
N LEU A 528 30.36 -18.67 7.08
CA LEU A 528 31.75 -18.20 7.20
C LEU A 528 32.09 -18.01 8.68
#